data_AF-A0A8D2I2Z1-F1
#
_entry.id   AF-A0A8D2I2Z1-F1
#
_cell.length_a   1.000
_cell.length_b   1.000
_cell.length_c   1.000
_cell.angle_alpha   90.00
_cell.angle_beta   90.00
_cell.angle_gamma   90.00
#
_symmetry.space_group_name_H-M   'P 1'
#
loop_
_entity.id
_entity.type
_entity.pdbx_description
1 polymer ?
#
loop_
_entity_poly.entity_id
_entity_poly.type
_entity_poly.pdbx_seq_one_letter_code
_entity_poly.pdbx_strand_id
1 'polypeptide(L)'
;MEAVYLVVNLAGLVLDMLTLVLDLNFLLASSLLASLAWLLAFIYNLPHTVLPSLLHLGRGVLFSLLALMEALVPFTFGGLQALCTLLYSCCSGLKSLKLLGHLASHGKLWSWEILHRGILNVVSNGHSLLRQACDICTIAMGLVAYVINSLVNIYLIGTQNLFSLVLALWDTVTGPLWRMMEVVAAFLAHISSSAVAMAILLWTLCQLVLELLASAARLLASFVLVNLTGLVLLACVLAVTVTVLHPDFTLRLATRALSQLHTRPSYRRLREEVVRLTRLALGLEAWRQVWSRSLRLASWPYRGGAPGAPQGGPRRVFSTRTQEQDTLSEAGPRSEAEEEEVSTIRVAPARGRERLNEEESSAEQDPWKLLKEQEERKKCVICQDQRKTVLLLPCRHLCLCQACTEILMRHPVYHRNCPLCRRGILKTLNVYL
;
A
#
# COMPACT_ATOMS: atom_id res chain seq x y z
N MET A 1 -8.43 -82.93 16.30
CA MET A 1 -9.55 -82.40 15.48
C MET A 1 -10.01 -81.05 16.01
N GLU A 2 -10.37 -80.93 17.29
CA GLU A 2 -10.83 -79.65 17.89
C GLU A 2 -9.79 -78.52 17.84
N ALA A 3 -8.51 -78.80 18.11
CA ALA A 3 -7.44 -77.80 18.02
C ALA A 3 -7.26 -77.26 16.60
N VAL A 4 -7.45 -78.11 15.57
CA VAL A 4 -7.36 -77.70 14.15
C VAL A 4 -8.56 -76.84 13.78
N TYR A 5 -9.76 -77.19 14.27
CA TYR A 5 -10.97 -76.40 14.07
C TYR A 5 -10.84 -75.00 14.71
N LEU A 6 -10.33 -74.91 15.93
CA LEU A 6 -10.05 -73.63 16.61
C LEU A 6 -9.04 -72.76 15.84
N VAL A 7 -7.97 -73.36 15.33
CA VAL A 7 -6.95 -72.63 14.54
C VAL A 7 -7.51 -72.14 13.20
N VAL A 8 -8.32 -72.96 12.50
CA VAL A 8 -8.96 -72.56 11.25
C VAL A 8 -9.99 -71.44 11.48
N ASN A 9 -10.75 -71.51 12.57
CA ASN A 9 -11.75 -70.50 12.89
C ASN A 9 -11.08 -69.18 13.34
N LEU A 10 -9.98 -69.27 14.11
CA LEU A 10 -9.18 -68.10 14.49
C LEU A 10 -8.49 -67.47 13.27
N ALA A 11 -7.98 -68.28 12.34
CA ALA A 11 -7.41 -67.80 11.10
C ALA A 11 -8.46 -67.12 10.21
N GLY A 12 -9.67 -67.67 10.13
CA GLY A 12 -10.81 -67.04 9.45
C GLY A 12 -11.17 -65.67 10.04
N LEU A 13 -11.26 -65.59 11.36
CA LEU A 13 -11.60 -64.34 12.07
C LEU A 13 -10.52 -63.27 11.92
N VAL A 14 -9.25 -63.67 11.91
CA VAL A 14 -8.12 -62.76 11.60
C VAL A 14 -8.16 -62.30 10.15
N LEU A 15 -8.53 -63.17 9.21
CA LEU A 15 -8.66 -62.81 7.80
C LEU A 15 -9.82 -61.82 7.57
N ASP A 16 -10.96 -62.03 8.23
CA ASP A 16 -12.14 -61.16 8.15
C ASP A 16 -11.88 -59.79 8.81
N MET A 17 -11.13 -59.74 9.91
CA MET A 17 -10.68 -58.48 10.50
C MET A 17 -9.69 -57.75 9.58
N LEU A 18 -8.82 -58.50 8.89
CA LEU A 18 -7.86 -57.94 7.96
C LEU A 18 -8.53 -57.34 6.72
N THR A 19 -9.52 -58.03 6.15
CA THR A 19 -10.31 -57.51 5.01
C THR A 19 -11.10 -56.27 5.42
N LEU A 20 -11.71 -56.25 6.61
CA LEU A 20 -12.42 -55.08 7.12
C LEU A 20 -11.50 -53.86 7.32
N VAL A 21 -10.28 -54.06 7.84
CA VAL A 21 -9.28 -52.99 7.96
C VAL A 21 -8.81 -52.52 6.58
N LEU A 22 -8.65 -53.43 5.61
CA LEU A 22 -8.27 -53.09 4.24
C LEU A 22 -9.36 -52.27 3.52
N ASP A 23 -10.62 -52.68 3.66
CA ASP A 23 -11.78 -52.00 3.06
C ASP A 23 -11.99 -50.61 3.68
N LEU A 24 -11.84 -50.49 5.01
CA LEU A 24 -11.89 -49.19 5.69
C LEU A 24 -10.75 -48.29 5.20
N ASN A 25 -9.54 -48.84 5.05
CA ASN A 25 -8.39 -48.09 4.55
C ASN A 25 -8.58 -47.64 3.10
N PHE A 26 -9.13 -48.51 2.24
CA PHE A 26 -9.45 -48.17 0.86
C PHE A 26 -10.54 -47.09 0.77
N LEU A 27 -11.59 -47.18 1.59
CA LEU A 27 -12.65 -46.18 1.64
C LEU A 27 -12.15 -44.82 2.16
N LEU A 28 -11.29 -44.82 3.18
CA LEU A 28 -10.69 -43.60 3.70
C LEU A 28 -9.72 -42.96 2.69
N ALA A 29 -8.87 -43.77 2.06
CA ALA A 29 -7.93 -43.31 1.04
C ALA A 29 -8.65 -42.76 -0.19
N SER A 30 -9.67 -43.45 -0.70
CA SER A 30 -10.43 -43.04 -1.88
C SER A 30 -11.28 -41.79 -1.64
N SER A 31 -11.95 -41.67 -0.49
CA SER A 31 -12.71 -40.47 -0.12
C SER A 31 -11.79 -39.25 0.05
N LEU A 32 -10.64 -39.43 0.68
CA LEU A 32 -9.65 -38.36 0.82
C LEU A 32 -9.04 -37.99 -0.53
N LEU A 33 -8.63 -38.94 -1.37
CA LEU A 33 -8.16 -38.67 -2.73
C LEU A 33 -9.19 -37.92 -3.58
N ALA A 34 -10.47 -38.30 -3.48
CA ALA A 34 -11.56 -37.59 -4.15
C ALA A 34 -11.69 -36.15 -3.62
N SER A 35 -11.62 -35.94 -2.31
CA SER A 35 -11.67 -34.60 -1.71
C SER A 35 -10.47 -33.72 -2.13
N LEU A 36 -9.27 -34.30 -2.21
CA LEU A 36 -8.06 -33.62 -2.68
C LEU A 36 -8.20 -33.25 -4.17
N ALA A 37 -8.71 -34.15 -5.00
CA ALA A 37 -8.94 -33.89 -6.42
C ALA A 37 -9.96 -32.76 -6.64
N TRP A 38 -11.06 -32.76 -5.88
CA TRP A 38 -12.05 -31.67 -5.90
C TRP A 38 -11.47 -30.33 -5.45
N LEU A 39 -10.66 -30.32 -4.38
CA LEU A 39 -9.96 -29.11 -3.92
C LEU A 39 -8.97 -28.60 -4.98
N LEU A 40 -8.20 -29.48 -5.59
CA LEU A 40 -7.22 -29.11 -6.61
C LEU A 40 -7.89 -28.56 -7.87
N ALA A 41 -9.00 -29.18 -8.30
CA ALA A 41 -9.83 -28.69 -9.39
C ALA A 41 -10.47 -27.33 -9.06
N PHE A 42 -10.92 -27.11 -7.82
CA PHE A 42 -11.43 -25.82 -7.37
C PHE A 42 -10.36 -24.73 -7.44
N ILE A 43 -9.15 -25.00 -6.91
CA ILE A 43 -8.00 -24.06 -6.97
C ILE A 43 -7.63 -23.76 -8.42
N TYR A 44 -7.60 -24.75 -9.30
CA TYR A 44 -7.26 -24.56 -10.71
C TYR A 44 -8.29 -23.68 -11.46
N ASN A 45 -9.58 -23.82 -11.14
CA ASN A 45 -10.65 -23.06 -11.79
C ASN A 45 -10.85 -21.65 -11.20
N LEU A 46 -10.39 -21.40 -9.98
CA LEU A 46 -10.56 -20.12 -9.29
C LEU A 46 -9.93 -18.92 -10.04
N PRO A 47 -8.69 -19.00 -10.58
CA PRO A 47 -8.12 -17.94 -11.42
C PRO A 47 -8.98 -17.67 -12.65
N HIS A 48 -9.55 -18.72 -13.26
CA HIS A 48 -10.36 -18.62 -14.46
C HIS A 48 -11.70 -17.90 -14.20
N THR A 49 -12.19 -17.87 -12.95
CA THR A 49 -13.39 -17.13 -12.56
C THR A 49 -13.09 -15.71 -12.04
N VAL A 50 -11.98 -15.54 -11.33
CA VAL A 50 -11.59 -14.25 -10.74
C VAL A 50 -11.01 -13.29 -11.78
N LEU A 51 -10.22 -13.80 -12.74
CA LEU A 51 -9.61 -12.98 -13.78
C LEU A 51 -10.63 -12.26 -14.68
N PRO A 52 -11.69 -12.91 -15.21
CA PRO A 52 -12.68 -12.22 -16.03
C PRO A 52 -13.50 -11.21 -15.22
N SER A 53 -13.85 -11.52 -13.97
CA SER A 53 -14.60 -10.58 -13.11
C SER A 53 -13.78 -9.33 -12.80
N LEU A 54 -12.49 -9.47 -12.54
CA LEU A 54 -11.57 -8.33 -12.38
C LEU A 54 -11.42 -7.52 -13.68
N LEU A 55 -11.33 -8.19 -14.83
CA LEU A 55 -11.28 -7.52 -16.14
C LEU A 55 -12.57 -6.77 -16.47
N HIS A 56 -13.73 -7.31 -16.13
CA HIS A 56 -15.02 -6.64 -16.30
C HIS A 56 -15.12 -5.39 -15.41
N LEU A 57 -14.67 -5.49 -14.15
CA LEU A 57 -14.61 -4.34 -13.25
C LEU A 57 -13.65 -3.27 -13.79
N GLY A 58 -12.45 -3.67 -14.23
CA GLY A 58 -11.47 -2.77 -14.83
C GLY A 58 -11.98 -2.07 -16.09
N ARG A 59 -12.68 -2.80 -16.98
CA ARG A 59 -13.34 -2.21 -18.15
C ARG A 59 -14.43 -1.23 -17.76
N GLY A 60 -15.28 -1.56 -16.78
CA GLY A 60 -16.32 -0.67 -16.28
C GLY A 60 -15.75 0.64 -15.74
N VAL A 61 -14.67 0.56 -14.95
CA VAL A 61 -13.95 1.74 -14.45
C VAL A 61 -13.38 2.56 -15.61
N LEU A 62 -12.73 1.92 -16.60
CA LEU A 62 -12.19 2.61 -17.76
C LEU A 62 -13.29 3.33 -18.56
N PHE A 63 -14.43 2.69 -18.79
CA PHE A 63 -15.58 3.32 -19.46
C PHE A 63 -16.12 4.50 -18.65
N SER A 64 -16.21 4.39 -17.32
CA SER A 64 -16.66 5.50 -16.48
C SER A 64 -15.70 6.69 -16.52
N LEU A 65 -14.39 6.43 -16.54
CA LEU A 65 -13.37 7.48 -16.69
C LEU A 65 -13.42 8.13 -18.07
N LEU A 66 -13.59 7.32 -19.14
CA LEU A 66 -13.75 7.83 -20.49
C LEU A 66 -14.99 8.72 -20.63
N ALA A 67 -16.14 8.29 -20.10
CA ALA A 67 -17.36 9.09 -20.10
C ALA A 67 -17.19 10.40 -19.32
N LEU A 68 -16.43 10.38 -18.22
CA LEU A 68 -16.12 11.58 -17.45
C LEU A 68 -15.23 12.56 -18.23
N MET A 69 -14.21 12.03 -18.91
CA MET A 69 -13.34 12.82 -19.78
C MET A 69 -14.11 13.37 -20.98
N GLU A 70 -15.01 12.58 -21.56
CA GLU A 70 -15.89 13.00 -22.65
C GLU A 70 -16.88 14.09 -22.22
N ALA A 71 -17.31 14.13 -20.96
CA ALA A 71 -18.10 15.25 -20.43
C ALA A 71 -17.25 16.51 -20.16
N LEU A 72 -15.97 16.32 -19.82
CA LEU A 72 -15.03 17.38 -19.46
C LEU A 72 -14.48 18.15 -20.66
N VAL A 73 -14.22 17.45 -21.77
CA VAL A 73 -13.67 18.04 -23.00
C VAL A 73 -14.61 19.10 -23.61
N PRO A 74 -15.92 18.85 -23.80
CA PRO A 74 -16.87 19.84 -24.31
C PRO A 74 -17.06 21.02 -23.35
N PHE A 75 -16.99 20.78 -22.04
CA PHE A 75 -17.11 21.84 -21.04
C PHE A 75 -15.93 22.82 -21.12
N THR A 76 -14.70 22.30 -21.20
CA THR A 76 -13.49 23.14 -21.34
C THR A 76 -13.42 23.83 -22.70
N PHE A 77 -13.75 23.12 -23.79
CA PHE A 77 -13.77 23.70 -25.13
C PHE A 77 -14.86 24.76 -25.30
N GLY A 78 -16.05 24.52 -24.73
CA GLY A 78 -17.16 25.49 -24.72
C GLY A 78 -16.81 26.75 -23.93
N GLY A 79 -16.16 26.62 -22.78
CA GLY A 79 -15.63 27.76 -22.02
C GLY A 79 -14.58 28.55 -22.79
N LEU A 80 -13.64 27.87 -23.44
CA LEU A 80 -12.60 28.50 -24.26
C LEU A 80 -13.18 29.22 -25.48
N GLN A 81 -14.19 28.63 -26.13
CA GLN A 81 -14.87 29.23 -27.27
C GLN A 81 -15.64 30.50 -26.85
N ALA A 82 -16.32 30.48 -25.70
CA ALA A 82 -16.98 31.67 -25.15
C ALA A 82 -15.97 32.79 -24.80
N LEU A 83 -14.79 32.43 -24.31
CA LEU A 83 -13.71 33.40 -24.08
C LEU A 83 -13.22 34.02 -25.39
N CYS A 84 -12.96 33.20 -26.41
CA CYS A 84 -12.51 33.66 -27.72
C CYS A 84 -13.52 34.61 -28.38
N THR A 85 -14.83 34.34 -28.27
CA THR A 85 -15.87 35.23 -28.83
C THR A 85 -15.97 36.55 -28.07
N LEU A 86 -15.80 36.53 -26.74
CA LEU A 86 -15.75 37.76 -25.93
C LEU A 86 -14.51 38.61 -26.24
N LEU A 87 -13.34 37.98 -26.37
CA LEU A 87 -12.11 38.65 -26.79
C LEU A 87 -12.26 39.24 -28.19
N TYR A 88 -12.85 38.50 -29.12
CA TYR A 88 -13.12 38.99 -30.47
C TYR A 88 -14.07 40.20 -30.46
N SER A 89 -15.13 40.15 -29.64
CA SER A 89 -16.06 41.28 -29.44
C SER A 89 -15.35 42.51 -28.87
N CYS A 90 -14.48 42.33 -27.88
CA CYS A 90 -13.68 43.40 -27.29
C CYS A 90 -12.70 44.02 -28.32
N CYS A 91 -12.01 43.18 -29.10
CA CYS A 91 -11.16 43.62 -30.20
C CYS A 91 -11.93 44.38 -31.29
N SER A 92 -13.18 44.01 -31.56
CA SER A 92 -14.06 44.73 -32.47
C SER A 92 -14.42 46.12 -31.94
N GLY A 93 -14.69 46.25 -30.62
CA GLY A 93 -14.87 47.54 -29.95
C GLY A 93 -13.61 48.43 -29.98
N LEU A 94 -12.42 47.85 -29.96
CA LEU A 94 -11.16 48.59 -30.16
C LEU A 94 -11.00 49.05 -31.61
N LYS A 95 -11.51 48.31 -32.60
CA LYS A 95 -11.53 48.75 -34.00
C LYS A 95 -12.49 49.93 -34.23
N SER A 96 -13.63 50.00 -33.54
CA SER A 96 -14.53 51.16 -33.63
C SER A 96 -13.91 52.42 -33.00
N LEU A 97 -13.07 52.29 -31.98
CA LEU A 97 -12.23 53.38 -31.45
C LEU A 97 -11.21 53.91 -32.47
N LYS A 98 -10.69 53.06 -33.36
CA LYS A 98 -9.81 53.49 -34.46
C LYS A 98 -10.54 54.41 -35.44
N LEU A 99 -11.83 54.16 -35.68
CA LEU A 99 -12.70 55.00 -36.51
C LEU A 99 -12.94 56.37 -35.84
N LEU A 100 -13.12 56.38 -34.52
CA LEU A 100 -13.25 57.60 -33.72
C LEU A 100 -11.95 58.42 -33.74
N GLY A 101 -10.79 57.75 -33.72
CA GLY A 101 -9.48 58.39 -33.90
C GLY A 101 -9.31 59.04 -35.27
N HIS A 102 -9.78 58.39 -36.34
CA HIS A 102 -9.81 59.00 -37.67
C HIS A 102 -10.72 60.23 -37.71
N LEU A 103 -11.91 60.17 -37.09
CA LEU A 103 -12.82 61.31 -37.00
C LEU A 103 -12.18 62.48 -36.23
N ALA A 104 -11.49 62.20 -35.12
CA ALA A 104 -10.78 63.20 -34.33
C ALA A 104 -9.60 63.82 -35.11
N SER A 105 -8.87 63.02 -35.89
CA SER A 105 -7.79 63.52 -36.75
C SER A 105 -8.31 64.44 -37.86
N HIS A 106 -9.48 64.11 -38.43
CA HIS A 106 -10.15 64.93 -39.42
C HIS A 106 -10.65 66.24 -38.81
N GLY A 107 -11.21 66.20 -37.60
CA GLY A 107 -11.59 67.41 -36.86
C GLY A 107 -10.39 68.31 -36.54
N LYS A 108 -9.22 67.72 -36.27
CA LYS A 108 -7.97 68.46 -36.04
C LYS A 108 -7.53 69.20 -37.30
N LEU A 109 -7.53 68.51 -38.45
CA LEU A 109 -7.19 69.11 -39.74
C LEU A 109 -8.16 70.23 -40.12
N TRP A 110 -9.46 69.99 -39.96
CA TRP A 110 -10.51 70.96 -40.26
C TRP A 110 -10.45 72.20 -39.36
N SER A 111 -10.17 72.01 -38.06
CA SER A 111 -9.97 73.14 -37.15
C SER A 111 -8.71 73.95 -37.48
N TRP A 112 -7.65 73.26 -37.93
CA TRP A 112 -6.38 73.87 -38.30
C TRP A 112 -6.50 74.68 -39.60
N GLU A 113 -7.33 74.23 -40.54
CA GLU A 113 -7.59 74.91 -41.81
C GLU A 113 -8.47 76.17 -41.63
N ILE A 114 -9.44 76.11 -40.69
CA ILE A 114 -10.22 77.28 -40.25
C ILE A 114 -9.33 78.26 -39.49
N LEU A 115 -8.41 77.77 -38.64
CA LEU A 115 -7.46 78.59 -37.90
C LEU A 115 -6.46 79.27 -38.84
N HIS A 116 -5.93 78.56 -39.84
CA HIS A 116 -4.99 79.10 -40.81
C HIS A 116 -5.62 80.17 -41.72
N ARG A 117 -6.88 79.97 -42.13
CA ARG A 117 -7.67 80.99 -42.84
C ARG A 117 -8.02 82.19 -41.94
N GLY A 118 -8.24 81.96 -40.65
CA GLY A 118 -8.44 83.02 -39.65
C GLY A 118 -7.16 83.83 -39.40
N ILE A 119 -6.00 83.18 -39.29
CA ILE A 119 -4.71 83.82 -39.05
C ILE A 119 -4.31 84.71 -40.25
N LEU A 120 -4.48 84.24 -41.48
CA LEU A 120 -4.15 85.02 -42.68
C LEU A 120 -5.05 86.26 -42.88
N ASN A 121 -6.30 86.21 -42.43
CA ASN A 121 -7.20 87.37 -42.44
C ASN A 121 -6.97 88.34 -41.26
N VAL A 122 -6.23 87.95 -40.22
CA VAL A 122 -6.06 88.70 -38.96
C VAL A 122 -4.68 89.34 -38.83
N VAL A 123 -3.67 88.88 -39.58
CA VAL A 123 -2.30 89.44 -39.60
C VAL A 123 -2.23 90.92 -40.01
N SER A 124 -3.33 91.56 -40.43
CA SER A 124 -3.35 93.00 -40.73
C SER A 124 -3.72 93.94 -39.58
N ASN A 125 -4.04 93.50 -38.35
CA ASN A 125 -4.20 94.41 -37.19
C ASN A 125 -4.23 93.72 -35.80
N GLY A 126 -3.35 94.12 -34.85
CA GLY A 126 -3.64 94.12 -33.39
C GLY A 126 -2.91 93.14 -32.43
N HIS A 127 -2.22 93.68 -31.42
CA HIS A 127 -1.55 92.98 -30.30
C HIS A 127 -2.52 92.28 -29.31
N SER A 128 -3.81 92.64 -29.32
CA SER A 128 -4.87 91.98 -28.53
C SER A 128 -5.28 90.61 -29.09
N LEU A 129 -5.10 90.39 -30.40
CA LEU A 129 -5.49 89.15 -31.07
C LEU A 129 -4.49 88.02 -30.85
N LEU A 130 -3.21 88.33 -30.62
CA LEU A 130 -2.20 87.32 -30.25
C LEU A 130 -2.51 86.69 -28.89
N ARG A 131 -3.05 87.47 -27.95
CA ARG A 131 -3.48 86.96 -26.64
C ARG A 131 -4.70 86.05 -26.77
N GLN A 132 -5.66 86.43 -27.61
CA GLN A 132 -6.84 85.63 -27.90
C GLN A 132 -6.51 84.34 -28.66
N ALA A 133 -5.52 84.37 -29.56
CA ALA A 133 -4.99 83.17 -30.21
C ALA A 133 -4.26 82.24 -29.22
N CYS A 134 -3.51 82.81 -28.26
CA CYS A 134 -2.91 82.05 -27.17
C CYS A 134 -3.98 81.37 -26.30
N ASP A 135 -5.03 82.08 -25.92
CA ASP A 135 -6.13 81.52 -25.12
C ASP A 135 -6.83 80.37 -25.86
N ILE A 136 -7.10 80.51 -27.16
CA ILE A 136 -7.66 79.44 -27.99
C ILE A 136 -6.71 78.23 -28.08
N CYS A 137 -5.40 78.45 -28.25
CA CYS A 137 -4.41 77.37 -28.24
C CYS A 137 -4.37 76.64 -26.88
N THR A 138 -4.45 77.36 -25.76
CA THR A 138 -4.49 76.74 -24.43
C THR A 138 -5.74 75.88 -24.23
N ILE A 139 -6.90 76.36 -24.70
CA ILE A 139 -8.16 75.59 -24.67
C ILE A 139 -8.06 74.34 -25.56
N ALA A 140 -7.50 74.47 -26.76
CA ALA A 140 -7.30 73.35 -27.68
C ALA A 140 -6.36 72.29 -27.09
N MET A 141 -5.26 72.70 -26.46
CA MET A 141 -4.34 71.79 -25.76
C MET A 141 -5.01 71.12 -24.56
N GLY A 142 -5.85 71.86 -23.81
CA GLY A 142 -6.68 71.30 -22.74
C GLY A 142 -7.66 70.24 -23.24
N LEU A 143 -8.31 70.47 -24.39
CA LEU A 143 -9.22 69.51 -25.01
C LEU A 143 -8.50 68.25 -25.48
N VAL A 144 -7.31 68.40 -26.08
CA VAL A 144 -6.47 67.27 -26.50
C VAL A 144 -6.02 66.44 -25.28
N ALA A 145 -5.56 67.11 -24.21
CA ALA A 145 -5.20 66.44 -22.96
C ALA A 145 -6.40 65.69 -22.35
N TYR A 146 -7.60 66.28 -22.37
CA TYR A 146 -8.84 65.65 -21.91
C TYR A 146 -9.19 64.39 -22.73
N VAL A 147 -9.09 64.45 -24.05
CA VAL A 147 -9.34 63.28 -24.92
C VAL A 147 -8.32 62.17 -24.66
N ILE A 148 -7.03 62.50 -24.54
CA ILE A 148 -5.99 61.52 -24.21
C ILE A 148 -6.27 60.88 -22.84
N ASN A 149 -6.62 61.68 -21.83
CA ASN A 149 -6.94 61.18 -20.50
C ASN A 149 -8.17 60.27 -20.51
N SER A 150 -9.21 60.62 -21.28
CA SER A 150 -10.41 59.79 -21.45
C SER A 150 -10.09 58.46 -22.14
N LEU A 151 -9.26 58.47 -23.18
CA LEU A 151 -8.82 57.25 -23.87
C LEU A 151 -7.97 56.35 -22.97
N VAL A 152 -7.03 56.92 -22.22
CA VAL A 152 -6.22 56.17 -21.24
C VAL A 152 -7.13 55.55 -20.18
N ASN A 153 -8.11 56.30 -19.66
CA ASN A 153 -9.05 55.80 -18.67
C ASN A 153 -9.93 54.66 -19.21
N ILE A 154 -10.46 54.80 -20.43
CA ILE A 154 -11.21 53.73 -21.12
C ILE A 154 -10.35 52.49 -21.32
N TYR A 155 -9.07 52.65 -21.70
CA TYR A 155 -8.15 51.53 -21.88
C TYR A 155 -7.82 50.84 -20.55
N LEU A 156 -7.59 51.60 -19.47
CA LEU A 156 -7.33 51.05 -18.14
C LEU A 156 -8.53 50.26 -17.63
N ILE A 157 -9.73 50.83 -17.72
CA ILE A 157 -10.97 50.17 -17.29
C ILE A 157 -11.27 48.93 -18.15
N GLY A 158 -11.04 49.02 -19.46
CA GLY A 158 -11.18 47.89 -20.38
C GLY A 158 -10.23 46.74 -20.05
N THR A 159 -8.95 47.03 -19.83
CA THR A 159 -7.94 46.02 -19.48
C THR A 159 -8.20 45.40 -18.11
N GLN A 160 -8.60 46.19 -17.12
CA GLN A 160 -8.92 45.70 -15.78
C GLN A 160 -10.15 44.77 -15.77
N ASN A 161 -11.20 45.10 -16.53
CA ASN A 161 -12.36 44.23 -16.70
C ASN A 161 -12.01 42.94 -17.45
N LEU A 162 -11.12 43.02 -18.44
CA LEU A 162 -10.66 41.85 -19.20
C LEU A 162 -9.88 40.88 -18.30
N PHE A 163 -8.96 41.39 -17.47
CA PHE A 163 -8.25 40.57 -16.48
C PHE A 163 -9.21 39.96 -15.45
N SER A 164 -10.19 40.73 -14.97
CA SER A 164 -11.18 40.24 -14.00
C SER A 164 -12.05 39.13 -14.59
N LEU A 165 -12.46 39.26 -15.87
CA LEU A 165 -13.22 38.24 -16.58
C LEU A 165 -12.40 36.96 -16.82
N VAL A 166 -11.13 37.11 -17.22
CA VAL A 166 -10.22 35.96 -17.41
C VAL A 166 -10.01 35.22 -16.09
N LEU A 167 -9.79 35.93 -14.99
CA LEU A 167 -9.66 35.32 -13.66
C LEU A 167 -10.94 34.62 -13.21
N ALA A 168 -12.11 35.24 -13.43
CA ALA A 168 -13.39 34.62 -13.12
C ALA A 168 -13.62 33.35 -13.94
N LEU A 169 -13.32 33.38 -15.25
CA LEU A 169 -13.47 32.21 -16.11
C LEU A 169 -12.48 31.11 -15.73
N TRP A 170 -11.23 31.48 -15.43
CA TRP A 170 -10.21 30.56 -14.94
C TRP A 170 -10.72 29.84 -13.68
N ASP A 171 -11.19 30.57 -12.68
CA ASP A 171 -11.70 29.99 -11.43
C ASP A 171 -12.90 29.06 -11.66
N THR A 172 -13.82 29.44 -12.56
CA THR A 172 -14.99 28.61 -12.93
C THR A 172 -14.61 27.31 -13.66
N VAL A 173 -13.48 27.27 -14.34
CA VAL A 173 -13.02 26.08 -15.08
C VAL A 173 -12.09 25.23 -14.21
N THR A 174 -11.12 25.83 -13.54
CA THR A 174 -10.12 25.10 -12.75
C THR A 174 -10.70 24.52 -11.47
N GLY A 175 -11.66 25.18 -10.83
CA GLY A 175 -12.28 24.68 -9.59
C GLY A 175 -12.97 23.32 -9.78
N PRO A 176 -13.93 23.19 -10.72
CA PRO A 176 -14.60 21.92 -11.01
C PRO A 176 -13.65 20.85 -11.52
N LEU A 177 -12.66 21.22 -12.35
CA LEU A 177 -11.63 20.29 -12.83
C LEU A 177 -10.85 19.68 -11.68
N TRP A 178 -10.36 20.50 -10.74
CA TRP A 178 -9.58 20.04 -9.62
C TRP A 178 -10.40 19.13 -8.70
N ARG A 179 -11.65 19.49 -8.41
CA ARG A 179 -12.57 18.64 -7.64
C ARG A 179 -12.89 17.32 -8.35
N MET A 180 -13.07 17.35 -9.66
CA MET A 180 -13.29 16.14 -10.44
C MET A 180 -12.07 15.21 -10.35
N MET A 181 -10.87 15.77 -10.50
CA MET A 181 -9.62 15.03 -10.36
C MET A 181 -9.43 14.44 -8.96
N GLU A 182 -9.78 15.19 -7.90
CA GLU A 182 -9.74 14.69 -6.52
C GLU A 182 -10.71 13.52 -6.31
N VAL A 183 -11.95 13.61 -6.82
CA VAL A 183 -12.95 12.54 -6.72
C VAL A 183 -12.49 11.29 -7.49
N VAL A 184 -11.96 11.46 -8.70
CA VAL A 184 -11.40 10.37 -9.50
C VAL A 184 -10.22 9.72 -8.78
N ALA A 185 -9.30 10.51 -8.23
CA ALA A 185 -8.15 9.99 -7.48
C ALA A 185 -8.59 9.23 -6.22
N ALA A 186 -9.57 9.74 -5.47
CA ALA A 186 -10.13 9.06 -4.31
C ALA A 186 -10.81 7.74 -4.68
N PHE A 187 -11.57 7.72 -5.78
CA PHE A 187 -12.21 6.51 -6.30
C PHE A 187 -11.18 5.46 -6.73
N LEU A 188 -10.14 5.87 -7.46
CA LEU A 188 -9.04 4.99 -7.87
C LEU A 188 -8.27 4.44 -6.66
N ALA A 189 -8.03 5.27 -5.64
CA ALA A 189 -7.40 4.83 -4.39
C ALA A 189 -8.27 3.82 -3.63
N HIS A 190 -9.59 3.98 -3.64
CA HIS A 190 -10.51 3.02 -3.05
C HIS A 190 -10.53 1.69 -3.82
N ILE A 191 -10.54 1.73 -5.16
CA ILE A 191 -10.45 0.53 -5.99
C ILE A 191 -9.12 -0.19 -5.79
N SER A 192 -8.00 0.53 -5.75
CA SER A 192 -6.69 -0.10 -5.55
C SER A 192 -6.57 -0.72 -4.16
N SER A 193 -7.03 -0.02 -3.11
CA SER A 193 -7.07 -0.54 -1.75
C SER A 193 -7.96 -1.77 -1.62
N SER A 194 -9.14 -1.78 -2.25
CA SER A 194 -10.04 -2.92 -2.22
C SER A 194 -9.50 -4.10 -3.05
N ALA A 195 -8.86 -3.84 -4.19
CA ALA A 195 -8.20 -4.87 -4.98
C ALA A 195 -7.06 -5.55 -4.20
N VAL A 196 -6.24 -4.76 -3.48
CA VAL A 196 -5.18 -5.30 -2.61
C VAL A 196 -5.78 -6.12 -1.45
N ALA A 197 -6.84 -5.63 -0.81
CA ALA A 197 -7.51 -6.37 0.27
C ALA A 197 -8.09 -7.71 -0.23
N MET A 198 -8.74 -7.71 -1.40
CA MET A 198 -9.25 -8.94 -2.02
C MET A 198 -8.13 -9.91 -2.42
N ALA A 199 -6.99 -9.40 -2.90
CA ALA A 199 -5.82 -10.22 -3.20
C ALA A 199 -5.23 -10.86 -1.94
N ILE A 200 -5.14 -10.12 -0.83
CA ILE A 200 -4.68 -10.64 0.47
C ILE A 200 -5.64 -11.70 0.99
N LEU A 201 -6.95 -11.43 1.01
CA LEU A 201 -7.95 -12.40 1.45
C LEU A 201 -7.89 -13.68 0.61
N LEU A 202 -7.80 -13.54 -0.71
CA LEU A 202 -7.69 -14.69 -1.60
C LEU A 202 -6.39 -15.47 -1.40
N TRP A 203 -5.27 -14.78 -1.19
CA TRP A 203 -3.98 -15.40 -0.88
C TRP A 203 -4.05 -16.18 0.44
N THR A 204 -4.61 -15.60 1.50
CA THR A 204 -4.75 -16.28 2.80
C THR A 204 -5.65 -17.51 2.72
N LEU A 205 -6.76 -17.43 1.96
CA LEU A 205 -7.64 -18.58 1.73
C LEU A 205 -6.92 -19.68 0.94
N CYS A 206 -6.17 -19.30 -0.09
CA CYS A 206 -5.38 -20.23 -0.90
C CYS A 206 -4.29 -20.91 -0.06
N GLN A 207 -3.58 -20.15 0.77
CA GLN A 207 -2.56 -20.68 1.69
C GLN A 207 -3.16 -21.70 2.66
N LEU A 208 -4.31 -21.37 3.28
CA LEU A 208 -5.00 -22.29 4.19
C LEU A 208 -5.39 -23.59 3.48
N VAL A 209 -5.92 -23.49 2.26
CA VAL A 209 -6.29 -24.68 1.46
C VAL A 209 -5.05 -25.52 1.14
N LEU A 210 -3.92 -24.91 0.77
CA LEU A 210 -2.67 -25.61 0.50
C LEU A 210 -2.08 -26.28 1.75
N GLU A 211 -2.13 -25.61 2.91
CA GLU A 211 -1.71 -26.18 4.19
C GLU A 211 -2.61 -27.35 4.61
N LEU A 212 -3.93 -27.23 4.41
CA LEU A 212 -4.88 -28.31 4.63
C LEU A 212 -4.59 -29.49 3.70
N LEU A 213 -4.37 -29.24 2.41
CA LEU A 213 -4.01 -30.25 1.41
C LEU A 213 -2.72 -30.99 1.82
N ALA A 214 -1.69 -30.25 2.24
CA ALA A 214 -0.42 -30.83 2.69
C ALA A 214 -0.59 -31.64 3.98
N SER A 215 -1.40 -31.18 4.93
CA SER A 215 -1.71 -31.92 6.15
C SER A 215 -2.49 -33.20 5.88
N ALA A 216 -3.51 -33.15 5.02
CA ALA A 216 -4.30 -34.30 4.61
C ALA A 216 -3.46 -35.34 3.86
N ALA A 217 -2.57 -34.90 2.96
CA ALA A 217 -1.63 -35.78 2.27
C ALA A 217 -0.65 -36.46 3.23
N ARG A 218 -0.13 -35.74 4.25
CA ARG A 218 0.73 -36.32 5.30
C ARG A 218 -0.01 -37.34 6.15
N LEU A 219 -1.24 -37.04 6.56
CA LEU A 219 -2.09 -37.96 7.32
C LEU A 219 -2.37 -39.23 6.53
N LEU A 220 -2.74 -39.09 5.25
CA LEU A 220 -2.90 -40.21 4.33
C LEU A 220 -1.63 -41.06 4.23
N ALA A 221 -0.48 -40.44 3.99
CA ALA A 221 0.78 -41.16 3.87
C ALA A 221 1.10 -41.93 5.17
N SER A 222 0.88 -41.30 6.33
CA SER A 222 1.10 -41.94 7.63
C SER A 222 0.14 -43.12 7.88
N PHE A 223 -1.14 -42.95 7.54
CA PHE A 223 -2.16 -43.98 7.73
C PHE A 223 -1.92 -45.17 6.81
N VAL A 224 -1.59 -44.93 5.54
CA VAL A 224 -1.21 -45.97 4.58
C VAL A 224 0.04 -46.70 5.05
N LEU A 225 1.07 -45.99 5.55
CA LEU A 225 2.30 -46.59 6.07
C LEU A 225 2.02 -47.49 7.28
N VAL A 226 1.26 -46.99 8.26
CA VAL A 226 0.91 -47.76 9.47
C VAL A 226 0.12 -49.01 9.09
N ASN A 227 -0.88 -48.90 8.22
CA ASN A 227 -1.66 -50.06 7.78
C ASN A 227 -0.83 -51.07 6.98
N LEU A 228 0.08 -50.62 6.11
CA LEU A 228 1.02 -51.50 5.39
C LEU A 228 1.97 -52.22 6.36
N THR A 229 2.53 -51.51 7.33
CA THR A 229 3.43 -52.11 8.32
C THR A 229 2.70 -53.11 9.22
N GLY A 230 1.47 -52.81 9.63
CA GLY A 230 0.62 -53.72 10.39
C GLY A 230 0.26 -54.98 9.59
N LEU A 231 -0.10 -54.83 8.32
CA LEU A 231 -0.36 -55.95 7.40
C LEU A 231 0.88 -56.84 7.22
N VAL A 232 2.06 -56.25 7.02
CA VAL A 232 3.31 -56.99 6.88
C VAL A 232 3.65 -57.73 8.17
N LEU A 233 3.54 -57.08 9.33
CA LEU A 233 3.84 -57.67 10.62
C LEU A 233 2.88 -58.83 10.94
N LEU A 234 1.58 -58.66 10.67
CA LEU A 234 0.59 -59.73 10.82
C LEU A 234 0.88 -60.91 9.90
N ALA A 235 1.21 -60.65 8.62
CA ALA A 235 1.62 -61.69 7.67
C ALA A 235 2.88 -62.43 8.13
N CYS A 236 3.87 -61.73 8.69
CA CYS A 236 5.07 -62.34 9.29
C CYS A 236 4.72 -63.22 10.49
N VAL A 237 3.88 -62.75 11.41
CA VAL A 237 3.45 -63.54 12.58
C VAL A 237 2.69 -64.79 12.11
N LEU A 238 1.75 -64.66 11.17
CA LEU A 238 1.03 -65.80 10.59
C LEU A 238 1.98 -66.77 9.87
N ALA A 239 2.97 -66.28 9.14
CA ALA A 239 3.96 -67.14 8.50
C ALA A 239 4.78 -67.90 9.56
N VAL A 240 5.24 -67.24 10.61
CA VAL A 240 5.98 -67.87 11.72
C VAL A 240 5.11 -68.91 12.43
N THR A 241 3.88 -68.58 12.79
CA THR A 241 2.98 -69.53 13.46
C THR A 241 2.70 -70.74 12.58
N VAL A 242 2.44 -70.56 11.28
CA VAL A 242 2.25 -71.68 10.33
C VAL A 242 3.53 -72.51 10.16
N THR A 243 4.73 -71.89 10.14
CA THR A 243 6.00 -72.65 10.07
C THR A 243 6.25 -73.49 11.33
N VAL A 244 5.92 -72.96 12.50
CA VAL A 244 6.08 -73.66 13.79
C VAL A 244 5.05 -74.78 13.94
N LEU A 245 3.80 -74.55 13.51
CA LEU A 245 2.70 -75.52 13.64
C LEU A 245 2.75 -76.62 12.56
N HIS A 246 3.23 -76.31 11.35
CA HIS A 246 3.25 -77.22 10.19
C HIS A 246 4.54 -77.08 9.34
N PRO A 247 5.68 -77.64 9.79
CA PRO A 247 6.95 -77.57 9.06
C PRO A 247 6.91 -78.24 7.68
N ASP A 248 6.19 -79.37 7.55
CA ASP A 248 6.08 -80.11 6.28
C ASP A 248 5.23 -79.41 5.23
N PHE A 249 4.28 -78.57 5.65
CA PHE A 249 3.42 -77.79 4.76
C PHE A 249 4.17 -76.55 4.24
N THR A 250 4.93 -75.88 5.12
CA THR A 250 5.70 -74.69 4.75
C THR A 250 6.87 -75.00 3.82
N LEU A 251 7.55 -76.13 3.98
CA LEU A 251 8.59 -76.59 3.05
C LEU A 251 8.01 -76.89 1.65
N ARG A 252 6.82 -77.51 1.58
CA ARG A 252 6.12 -77.79 0.31
C ARG A 252 5.59 -76.53 -0.37
N LEU A 253 5.12 -75.55 0.41
CA LEU A 253 4.67 -74.27 -0.11
C LEU A 253 5.85 -73.42 -0.58
N ALA A 254 6.95 -73.37 0.17
CA ALA A 254 8.17 -72.64 -0.19
C ALA A 254 8.78 -73.20 -1.47
N THR A 255 8.88 -74.52 -1.62
CA THR A 255 9.41 -75.16 -2.84
C THR A 255 8.53 -74.91 -4.07
N ARG A 256 7.20 -74.89 -3.92
CA ARG A 256 6.25 -74.51 -5.00
C ARG A 256 6.28 -73.02 -5.34
N ALA A 257 6.39 -72.15 -4.35
CA ALA A 257 6.49 -70.71 -4.56
C ALA A 257 7.82 -70.34 -5.21
N LEU A 258 8.93 -70.96 -4.78
CA LEU A 258 10.26 -70.74 -5.36
C LEU A 258 10.32 -71.23 -6.80
N SER A 259 9.68 -72.37 -7.12
CA SER A 259 9.61 -72.87 -8.50
C SER A 259 8.74 -71.99 -9.40
N GLN A 260 7.62 -71.45 -8.89
CA GLN A 260 6.77 -70.49 -9.61
C GLN A 260 7.42 -69.11 -9.78
N LEU A 261 8.20 -68.65 -8.81
CA LEU A 261 8.98 -67.40 -8.92
C LEU A 261 10.12 -67.55 -9.93
N HIS A 262 10.75 -68.73 -10.01
CA HIS A 262 11.81 -69.00 -10.96
C HIS A 262 11.31 -69.08 -12.42
N THR A 263 10.05 -69.48 -12.64
CA THR A 263 9.43 -69.56 -13.97
C THR A 263 8.83 -68.24 -14.46
N ARG A 264 8.67 -67.21 -13.60
CA ARG A 264 8.14 -65.91 -14.02
C ARG A 264 9.18 -65.08 -14.79
N PRO A 265 8.88 -64.64 -16.03
CA PRO A 265 9.81 -63.87 -16.86
C PRO A 265 10.09 -62.46 -16.29
N SER A 266 9.18 -61.91 -15.47
CA SER A 266 9.37 -60.63 -14.80
C SER A 266 10.46 -60.68 -13.73
N TYR A 267 10.60 -61.79 -12.98
CA TYR A 267 11.60 -61.93 -11.93
C TYR A 267 13.03 -62.07 -12.51
N ARG A 268 13.19 -62.77 -13.65
CA ARG A 268 14.46 -62.82 -14.37
C ARG A 268 14.89 -61.44 -14.89
N ARG A 269 13.98 -60.68 -15.51
CA ARG A 269 14.25 -59.31 -15.95
C ARG A 269 14.55 -58.37 -14.79
N LEU A 270 13.80 -58.45 -13.69
CA LEU A 270 14.02 -57.60 -12.52
C LEU A 270 15.35 -57.92 -11.84
N ARG A 271 15.72 -59.21 -11.75
CA ARG A 271 17.03 -59.62 -11.21
C ARG A 271 18.17 -59.14 -12.09
N GLU A 272 18.04 -59.22 -13.42
CA GLU A 272 19.03 -58.69 -14.35
C GLU A 272 19.16 -57.17 -14.24
N GLU A 273 18.05 -56.43 -14.14
CA GLU A 273 18.04 -54.98 -13.95
C GLU A 273 18.59 -54.57 -12.58
N VAL A 274 18.23 -55.25 -11.49
CA VAL A 274 18.76 -54.98 -10.14
C VAL A 274 20.26 -55.29 -10.09
N VAL A 275 20.73 -56.36 -10.71
CA VAL A 275 22.16 -56.70 -10.79
C VAL A 275 22.91 -55.70 -11.70
N ARG A 276 22.26 -55.16 -12.73
CA ARG A 276 22.81 -54.12 -13.60
C ARG A 276 22.89 -52.78 -12.87
N LEU A 277 21.85 -52.41 -12.13
CA LEU A 277 21.78 -51.20 -11.31
C LEU A 277 22.70 -51.26 -10.08
N THR A 278 22.84 -52.42 -9.44
CA THR A 278 23.83 -52.58 -8.34
C THR A 278 25.25 -52.58 -8.86
N ARG A 279 25.54 -53.16 -10.05
CA ARG A 279 26.85 -52.98 -10.70
C ARG A 279 27.13 -51.54 -11.12
N LEU A 280 26.11 -50.80 -11.56
CA LEU A 280 26.23 -49.36 -11.84
C LEU A 280 26.43 -48.56 -10.54
N ALA A 281 25.72 -48.88 -9.45
CA ALA A 281 25.88 -48.26 -8.15
C ALA A 281 27.22 -48.59 -7.46
N LEU A 282 27.77 -49.79 -7.68
CA LEU A 282 29.14 -50.15 -7.31
C LEU A 282 30.18 -49.52 -8.26
N GLY A 283 29.85 -49.30 -9.53
CA GLY A 283 30.65 -48.52 -10.48
C GLY A 283 30.71 -47.01 -10.16
N LEU A 284 29.82 -46.52 -9.29
CA LEU A 284 29.87 -45.17 -8.70
C LEU A 284 30.96 -45.02 -7.63
N GLU A 285 31.92 -45.94 -7.50
CA GLU A 285 33.15 -45.69 -6.74
C GLU A 285 33.91 -44.45 -7.26
N ALA A 286 33.80 -44.14 -8.56
CA ALA A 286 34.27 -42.88 -9.16
C ALA A 286 33.50 -41.65 -8.61
N TRP A 287 32.19 -41.76 -8.38
CA TRP A 287 31.37 -40.71 -7.78
C TRP A 287 31.65 -40.54 -6.29
N ARG A 288 31.98 -41.64 -5.57
CA ARG A 288 32.43 -41.60 -4.17
C ARG A 288 33.77 -40.87 -4.03
N GLN A 289 34.69 -41.04 -5.00
CA GLN A 289 35.93 -40.27 -5.09
C GLN A 289 35.69 -38.77 -5.40
N VAL A 290 34.78 -38.44 -6.32
CA VAL A 290 34.42 -37.05 -6.63
C VAL A 290 33.72 -36.36 -5.44
N TRP A 291 32.81 -37.03 -4.76
CA TRP A 291 32.14 -36.53 -3.56
C TRP A 291 33.13 -36.30 -2.41
N SER A 292 34.09 -37.22 -2.22
CA SER A 292 35.16 -37.06 -1.23
C SER A 292 36.13 -35.90 -1.55
N ARG A 293 36.34 -35.58 -2.84
CA ARG A 293 37.10 -34.39 -3.28
C ARG A 293 36.29 -33.10 -3.11
N SER A 294 34.98 -33.14 -3.33
CA SER A 294 34.07 -32.01 -3.14
C SER A 294 33.94 -31.61 -1.66
N LEU A 295 33.85 -32.58 -0.74
CA LEU A 295 33.88 -32.33 0.71
C LEU A 295 35.21 -31.72 1.21
N ARG A 296 36.33 -31.95 0.51
CA ARG A 296 37.61 -31.28 0.79
C ARG A 296 37.66 -29.84 0.27
N LEU A 297 36.83 -29.48 -0.71
CA LEU A 297 36.71 -28.10 -1.22
C LEU A 297 35.66 -27.28 -0.46
N ALA A 298 34.66 -27.93 0.16
CA ALA A 298 33.65 -27.29 0.99
C ALA A 298 34.12 -26.99 2.43
N SER A 299 35.28 -27.50 2.85
CA SER A 299 35.89 -27.23 4.16
C SER A 299 37.11 -26.31 4.03
N TRP A 300 36.90 -25.12 3.46
CA TRP A 300 37.88 -24.03 3.59
C TRP A 300 37.57 -23.25 4.89
N PRO A 301 38.49 -23.15 5.84
CA PRO A 301 38.25 -22.39 7.07
C PRO A 301 38.19 -20.89 6.78
N TYR A 302 37.13 -20.26 7.28
CA TYR A 302 37.01 -18.81 7.40
C TYR A 302 38.13 -18.29 8.32
N ARG A 303 39.17 -17.70 7.73
CA ARG A 303 40.16 -16.90 8.47
C ARG A 303 40.65 -15.76 7.58
N GLY A 304 39.90 -14.66 7.60
CA GLY A 304 40.44 -13.34 7.31
C GLY A 304 41.37 -12.92 8.45
N GLY A 305 42.56 -12.42 8.10
CA GLY A 305 43.51 -11.84 9.04
C GLY A 305 44.97 -12.09 8.62
N ALA A 306 45.53 -11.18 7.83
CA ALA A 306 46.99 -10.99 7.72
C ALA A 306 47.49 -10.13 8.91
N PRO A 307 48.81 -9.90 9.12
CA PRO A 307 50.02 -10.62 8.70
C PRO A 307 51.00 -10.91 9.88
N GLY A 308 51.84 -11.95 9.74
CA GLY A 308 53.15 -12.09 10.41
C GLY A 308 53.23 -12.17 11.95
N ALA A 309 53.46 -13.37 12.51
CA ALA A 309 54.22 -13.60 13.75
C ALA A 309 54.55 -15.11 13.96
N PRO A 310 55.67 -15.47 14.61
CA PRO A 310 56.16 -16.85 14.69
C PRO A 310 55.66 -17.66 15.91
N GLN A 311 55.90 -18.97 15.79
CA GLN A 311 55.57 -20.13 16.62
C GLN A 311 55.60 -19.98 18.16
N GLY A 312 54.76 -20.78 18.84
CA GLY A 312 54.96 -21.10 20.26
C GLY A 312 53.92 -22.04 20.90
N GLY A 313 54.13 -23.36 20.77
CA GLY A 313 54.00 -24.42 21.80
C GLY A 313 52.70 -24.71 22.59
N PRO A 314 52.53 -25.93 23.15
CA PRO A 314 51.22 -26.54 23.42
C PRO A 314 50.93 -26.87 24.90
N ARG A 315 49.64 -26.97 25.32
CA ARG A 315 49.22 -27.95 26.36
C ARG A 315 47.71 -28.20 26.50
N ARG A 316 47.36 -29.50 26.38
CA ARG A 316 46.34 -30.35 27.08
C ARG A 316 45.15 -29.64 27.77
N VAL A 317 43.89 -29.84 27.39
CA VAL A 317 42.98 -31.01 27.67
C VAL A 317 42.86 -31.27 29.20
N PHE A 318 41.72 -31.16 29.90
CA PHE A 318 40.51 -32.01 29.88
C PHE A 318 39.35 -31.41 30.71
N SER A 319 38.15 -31.90 30.39
CA SER A 319 36.78 -31.70 30.90
C SER A 319 36.55 -31.84 32.41
N THR A 320 35.51 -31.19 32.95
CA THR A 320 34.45 -31.85 33.76
C THR A 320 33.24 -30.94 34.03
N ARG A 321 32.09 -31.58 34.26
CA ARG A 321 30.75 -31.03 34.40
C ARG A 321 30.29 -31.16 35.87
N THR A 322 29.46 -30.20 36.30
CA THR A 322 28.39 -30.24 37.33
C THR A 322 28.72 -29.98 38.81
N GLN A 323 28.00 -28.96 39.32
CA GLN A 323 27.18 -28.94 40.54
C GLN A 323 27.67 -28.19 41.80
N GLU A 324 26.80 -27.23 42.19
CA GLU A 324 26.38 -26.80 43.54
C GLU A 324 27.18 -25.81 44.42
N GLN A 325 26.40 -24.79 44.85
CA GLN A 325 26.29 -24.10 46.14
C GLN A 325 27.17 -22.89 46.53
N ASP A 326 26.43 -21.89 47.01
CA ASP A 326 26.70 -20.93 48.11
C ASP A 326 27.49 -19.62 47.88
N THR A 327 26.67 -18.57 47.70
CA THR A 327 26.64 -17.27 48.41
C THR A 327 27.89 -16.40 48.64
N LEU A 328 27.71 -15.17 48.14
CA LEU A 328 27.98 -13.83 48.73
C LEU A 328 29.26 -13.02 48.36
N SER A 329 28.95 -11.82 47.83
CA SER A 329 29.69 -10.53 47.79
C SER A 329 30.94 -10.44 46.90
N GLU A 330 31.19 -9.40 46.10
CA GLU A 330 30.69 -8.01 46.10
C GLU A 330 31.00 -7.31 44.75
N ALA A 331 30.32 -6.18 44.52
CA ALA A 331 30.64 -5.04 43.62
C ALA A 331 30.16 -5.01 42.15
N GLY A 332 29.03 -4.31 41.94
CA GLY A 332 28.95 -3.19 40.99
C GLY A 332 28.28 -3.40 39.61
N PRO A 333 27.09 -2.81 39.33
CA PRO A 333 26.20 -3.24 38.25
C PRO A 333 26.17 -2.29 37.02
N ARG A 334 25.68 -2.80 35.88
CA ARG A 334 24.92 -2.01 34.86
C ARG A 334 24.20 -2.90 33.84
N SER A 335 22.91 -3.13 34.05
CA SER A 335 21.90 -3.27 33.00
C SER A 335 20.52 -3.31 33.64
N GLU A 336 19.65 -2.36 33.32
CA GLU A 336 18.21 -2.49 33.56
C GLU A 336 17.48 -2.20 32.25
N ALA A 337 16.56 -3.13 31.96
CA ALA A 337 15.49 -3.01 31.00
C ALA A 337 14.26 -2.34 31.67
N GLU A 338 13.44 -1.73 30.83
CA GLU A 338 11.97 -1.76 30.79
C GLU A 338 11.13 -1.77 32.10
N GLU A 339 10.27 -0.73 32.14
CA GLU A 339 8.84 -0.72 32.50
C GLU A 339 8.35 -0.53 33.96
N GLU A 340 7.21 0.19 33.99
CA GLU A 340 6.18 0.37 35.03
C GLU A 340 6.11 1.62 35.93
N GLU A 341 4.84 1.96 36.18
CA GLU A 341 4.22 3.21 36.60
C GLU A 341 4.15 3.44 38.12
N VAL A 342 3.72 4.66 38.50
CA VAL A 342 2.79 5.03 39.61
C VAL A 342 3.32 6.01 40.68
N SER A 343 2.72 7.21 40.64
CA SER A 343 2.32 8.18 41.67
C SER A 343 3.19 8.49 42.91
N THR A 344 3.53 9.78 43.15
CA THR A 344 2.79 10.72 44.05
C THR A 344 3.55 12.04 44.33
N ILE A 345 2.86 13.16 44.09
CA ILE A 345 2.64 14.36 44.97
C ILE A 345 3.85 15.18 45.53
N ARG A 346 3.92 16.44 45.03
CA ARG A 346 4.37 17.75 45.63
C ARG A 346 5.87 17.88 46.02
N VAL A 347 6.58 18.98 45.76
CA VAL A 347 6.37 20.41 46.10
C VAL A 347 7.30 21.27 45.22
N ALA A 348 6.85 22.43 44.76
CA ALA A 348 7.71 23.48 44.16
C ALA A 348 8.39 24.33 45.25
N PRO A 349 9.51 24.99 44.95
CA PRO A 349 9.44 26.45 45.02
C PRO A 349 10.08 27.16 43.81
N ALA A 350 9.63 28.40 43.67
CA ALA A 350 9.90 29.35 42.60
C ALA A 350 11.11 30.25 42.86
N ARG A 351 11.41 31.07 41.83
CA ARG A 351 12.35 32.20 41.67
C ARG A 351 13.68 31.80 41.01
N GLY A 352 14.11 32.39 39.92
CA GLY A 352 13.63 33.53 39.15
C GLY A 352 14.82 34.19 38.45
N ARG A 353 14.51 34.90 37.35
CA ARG A 353 15.23 36.07 36.79
C ARG A 353 16.14 35.85 35.56
N GLU A 354 15.58 36.33 34.43
CA GLU A 354 16.17 37.13 33.33
C GLU A 354 17.39 36.59 32.57
N ARG A 355 17.19 36.13 31.33
CA ARG A 355 17.47 36.84 30.05
C ARG A 355 18.94 37.27 29.88
N LEU A 356 19.61 36.76 28.83
CA LEU A 356 19.87 37.49 27.57
C LEU A 356 20.74 36.63 26.63
N ASN A 357 20.40 36.71 25.34
CA ASN A 357 21.23 36.51 24.14
C ASN A 357 21.92 35.14 23.92
N GLU A 358 22.11 34.62 22.73
CA GLU A 358 21.87 35.00 21.33
C GLU A 358 22.18 33.72 20.56
N GLU A 359 21.33 33.32 19.62
CA GLU A 359 21.77 32.66 18.38
C GLU A 359 20.59 32.67 17.41
N GLU A 360 20.37 33.86 16.83
CA GLU A 360 19.91 33.92 15.45
C GLU A 360 21.05 33.43 14.57
N SER A 361 20.93 32.22 14.06
CA SER A 361 21.64 31.79 12.85
C SER A 361 20.60 31.53 11.77
N SER A 362 20.57 32.44 10.81
CA SER A 362 19.79 32.42 9.59
C SER A 362 19.92 31.12 8.78
N ALA A 363 18.80 30.77 8.14
CA ALA A 363 18.69 30.03 6.88
C ALA A 363 18.95 28.51 6.94
N GLU A 364 17.91 27.76 7.28
CA GLU A 364 17.16 26.91 6.34
C GLU A 364 16.06 26.19 7.14
N GLN A 365 14.89 26.83 7.29
CA GLN A 365 13.71 26.14 7.82
C GLN A 365 13.26 25.13 6.77
N ASP A 366 13.71 23.89 6.96
CA ASP A 366 13.33 22.71 6.22
C ASP A 366 11.81 22.72 5.98
N PRO A 367 11.32 22.91 4.72
CA PRO A 367 9.89 23.13 4.42
C PRO A 367 8.97 22.04 4.98
N TRP A 368 9.50 20.83 5.12
CA TRP A 368 8.84 19.67 5.68
C TRP A 368 8.53 19.79 7.17
N LYS A 369 9.39 20.48 7.94
CA LYS A 369 9.16 20.73 9.37
C LYS A 369 7.99 21.69 9.57
N LEU A 370 7.91 22.76 8.76
CA LEU A 370 6.81 23.71 8.80
C LEU A 370 5.48 23.04 8.42
N LEU A 371 5.47 22.18 7.38
CA LEU A 371 4.25 21.44 6.99
C LEU A 371 3.79 20.48 8.10
N LYS A 372 4.73 19.79 8.75
CA LYS A 372 4.43 18.88 9.86
C LYS A 372 3.86 19.64 11.07
N GLU A 373 4.45 20.77 11.43
CA GLU A 373 3.94 21.64 12.51
C GLU A 373 2.53 22.17 12.21
N GLN A 374 2.26 22.54 10.95
CA GLN A 374 0.92 23.00 10.54
C GLN A 374 -0.12 21.88 10.62
N GLU A 375 0.24 20.64 10.27
CA GLU A 375 -0.68 19.51 10.40
C GLU A 375 -0.91 19.12 11.86
N GLU A 376 0.13 19.13 12.70
CA GLU A 376 0.01 18.89 14.15
C GLU A 376 -0.89 19.93 14.83
N ARG A 377 -0.81 21.21 14.43
CA ARG A 377 -1.71 22.26 14.92
C ARG A 377 -3.17 22.05 14.56
N LYS A 378 -3.50 21.22 13.55
CA LYS A 378 -4.88 20.89 13.16
C LYS A 378 -5.45 19.71 13.96
N LYS A 379 -4.64 18.99 14.74
CA LYS A 379 -5.07 17.82 15.51
C LYS A 379 -5.77 18.21 16.81
N CYS A 380 -6.70 17.36 17.25
CA CYS A 380 -7.45 17.48 18.49
C CYS A 380 -6.50 17.61 19.69
N VAL A 381 -6.77 18.55 20.60
CA VAL A 381 -5.88 18.76 21.76
C VAL A 381 -5.92 17.63 22.78
N ILE A 382 -6.94 16.76 22.72
CA ILE A 382 -7.08 15.61 23.62
C ILE A 382 -6.38 14.38 23.04
N CYS A 383 -6.78 13.88 21.87
CA CYS A 383 -6.19 12.67 21.30
C CYS A 383 -4.93 12.89 20.47
N GLN A 384 -4.65 14.13 20.03
CA GLN A 384 -3.51 14.48 19.17
C GLN A 384 -3.39 13.66 17.87
N ASP A 385 -4.51 13.08 17.43
CA ASP A 385 -4.58 12.17 16.29
C ASP A 385 -5.53 12.72 15.21
N GLN A 386 -6.82 12.77 15.52
CA GLN A 386 -7.85 13.26 14.60
C GLN A 386 -7.86 14.79 14.47
N ARG A 387 -8.29 15.30 13.31
CA ARG A 387 -8.46 16.74 13.05
C ARG A 387 -9.55 17.37 13.92
N LYS A 388 -9.40 18.66 14.22
CA LYS A 388 -10.39 19.46 14.94
C LYS A 388 -11.63 19.67 14.07
N THR A 389 -12.79 19.23 14.54
CA THR A 389 -14.06 19.30 13.79
C THR A 389 -15.22 19.87 14.61
N VAL A 390 -15.03 20.16 15.90
CA VAL A 390 -16.11 20.63 16.78
C VAL A 390 -15.82 22.01 17.38
N LEU A 391 -16.75 22.94 17.19
CA LEU A 391 -16.76 24.26 17.78
C LEU A 391 -17.55 24.25 19.10
N LEU A 392 -16.95 24.74 20.19
CA LEU A 392 -17.54 24.75 21.53
C LEU A 392 -18.20 26.11 21.84
N LEU A 393 -19.50 26.13 22.18
CA LEU A 393 -20.24 27.35 22.52
C LEU A 393 -20.42 27.52 24.05
N PRO A 394 -20.32 28.75 24.58
CA PRO A 394 -20.26 30.03 23.87
C PRO A 394 -18.83 30.49 23.47
N CYS A 395 -17.78 29.78 23.88
CA CYS A 395 -16.40 30.25 23.72
C CYS A 395 -15.85 30.24 22.28
N ARG A 396 -16.54 29.59 21.33
CA ARG A 396 -16.19 29.45 19.91
C ARG A 396 -14.79 28.87 19.66
N HIS A 397 -14.27 28.04 20.56
CA HIS A 397 -13.00 27.36 20.35
C HIS A 397 -13.18 26.09 19.52
N LEU A 398 -12.42 25.98 18.42
CA LEU A 398 -12.28 24.77 17.61
C LEU A 398 -11.04 24.02 18.07
N CYS A 399 -11.21 23.04 18.96
CA CYS A 399 -10.08 22.36 19.60
C CYS A 399 -10.23 20.83 19.73
N LEU A 400 -11.42 20.28 19.44
CA LEU A 400 -11.72 18.86 19.61
C LEU A 400 -12.15 18.21 18.31
N CYS A 401 -11.88 16.91 18.18
CA CYS A 401 -12.55 16.05 17.21
C CYS A 401 -13.91 15.58 17.75
N GLN A 402 -14.73 14.99 16.89
CA GLN A 402 -16.05 14.51 17.25
C GLN A 402 -16.01 13.45 18.36
N ALA A 403 -15.15 12.43 18.22
CA ALA A 403 -15.03 11.34 19.21
C ALA A 403 -14.66 11.85 20.61
N CYS A 404 -13.67 12.74 20.71
CA CYS A 404 -13.27 13.32 21.99
C CYS A 404 -14.36 14.22 22.59
N THR A 405 -15.15 14.91 21.76
CA THR A 405 -16.27 15.73 22.22
C THR A 405 -17.36 14.84 22.82
N GLU A 406 -17.70 13.72 22.18
CA GLU A 406 -18.72 12.80 22.69
C GLU A 406 -18.34 12.24 24.07
N ILE A 407 -17.07 11.86 24.26
CA ILE A 407 -16.55 11.43 25.57
C ILE A 407 -16.69 12.58 26.59
N LEU A 408 -16.29 13.79 26.23
CA LEU A 408 -16.35 14.95 27.11
C LEU A 408 -17.80 15.29 27.52
N MET A 409 -18.76 15.12 26.61
CA MET A 409 -20.18 15.37 26.89
C MET A 409 -20.86 14.27 27.72
N ARG A 410 -20.26 13.07 27.85
CA ARG A 410 -20.75 12.03 28.77
C ARG A 410 -20.50 12.39 30.24
N HIS A 411 -19.53 13.25 30.52
CA HIS A 411 -19.28 13.70 31.89
C HIS A 411 -20.45 14.56 32.42
N PRO A 412 -20.59 14.67 33.75
CA PRO A 412 -21.56 15.56 34.38
C PRO A 412 -21.38 17.01 33.91
N VAL A 413 -22.47 17.78 33.86
CA VAL A 413 -22.51 19.13 33.28
C VAL A 413 -21.44 20.07 33.87
N TYR A 414 -21.13 19.94 35.17
CA TYR A 414 -20.13 20.73 35.87
C TYR A 414 -18.66 20.43 35.47
N HIS A 415 -18.41 19.31 34.78
CA HIS A 415 -17.09 18.95 34.26
C HIS A 415 -16.94 19.21 32.75
N ARG A 416 -17.97 19.71 32.07
CA ARG A 416 -17.95 19.99 30.62
C ARG A 416 -17.32 21.36 30.35
N ASN A 417 -16.01 21.45 30.48
CA ASN A 417 -15.27 22.69 30.27
C ASN A 417 -14.43 22.63 28.98
N CYS A 418 -14.32 23.76 28.30
CA CYS A 418 -13.44 23.90 27.14
C CYS A 418 -11.96 23.71 27.55
N PRO A 419 -11.18 22.84 26.89
CA PRO A 419 -9.77 22.61 27.24
C PRO A 419 -8.87 23.86 27.11
N LEU A 420 -9.23 24.78 26.22
CA LEU A 420 -8.43 25.99 25.97
C LEU A 420 -8.71 27.11 26.98
N CYS A 421 -9.98 27.40 27.25
CA CYS A 421 -10.39 28.57 28.04
C CYS A 421 -11.12 28.23 29.34
N ARG A 422 -11.32 26.94 29.62
CA ARG A 422 -11.97 26.40 30.83
C ARG A 422 -13.42 26.85 31.06
N ARG A 423 -14.03 27.54 30.09
CA ARG A 423 -15.44 27.95 30.14
C ARG A 423 -16.36 26.74 29.92
N GLY A 424 -17.47 26.70 30.65
CA GLY A 424 -18.49 25.65 30.51
C GLY A 424 -19.08 25.59 29.10
N ILE A 425 -19.26 24.38 28.59
CA ILE A 425 -19.78 24.10 27.25
C ILE A 425 -21.29 23.94 27.33
N LEU A 426 -22.02 24.81 26.65
CA LEU A 426 -23.48 24.79 26.58
C LEU A 426 -23.98 24.04 25.34
N LYS A 427 -23.30 24.22 24.21
CA LYS A 427 -23.66 23.61 22.93
C LYS A 427 -22.39 23.33 22.12
N THR A 428 -22.44 22.30 21.30
CA THR A 428 -21.39 21.93 20.35
C THR A 428 -21.92 22.06 18.92
N LEU A 429 -21.07 22.44 17.99
CA LEU A 429 -21.40 22.54 16.57
C LEU A 429 -20.31 21.86 15.74
N ASN A 430 -20.70 20.92 14.88
CA ASN A 430 -19.78 20.25 13.97
C ASN A 430 -19.49 21.14 12.77
N VAL A 431 -18.22 21.31 12.47
CA VAL A 431 -17.70 22.10 11.35
C VAL A 431 -17.00 21.14 10.39
N TYR A 432 -17.36 21.24 9.12
CA TYR A 432 -16.71 20.52 8.03
C TYR A 432 -15.73 21.52 7.39
N LEU A 433 -14.43 21.21 7.49
CA LEU A 433 -13.32 22.03 6.98
C LEU A 433 -12.77 21.46 5.68
#